data_AF-A0A6A5GS42-F1
#
_entry.id   AF-A0A6A5GS42-F1
#
_cell.length_a   1.000
_cell.length_b   1.000
_cell.length_c   1.000
_cell.angle_alpha   90.00
_cell.angle_beta   90.00
_cell.angle_gamma   90.00
#
_symmetry.space_group_name_H-M   'P 1'
#
loop_
_entity.id
_entity.type
_entity.pdbx_description
1 polymer ?
#
loop_
_entity_poly.entity_id
_entity_poly.type
_entity_poly.pdbx_seq_one_letter_code
_entity_poly.pdbx_strand_id
1 'polypeptide(L)'
;MVELPQEALNRDRFISEFNAKPWDPTKREKCYIYEKEFANRLHNAMDCSEGLDFERHDGLLATINVIPSCGFLHFYVWHKRFNIA
;
A
#
# COMPACT_ATOMS: atom_id res chain seq x y z
N MET A 1 -16.19 1.56 -10.28
CA MET A 1 -15.21 0.67 -9.62
C MET A 1 -15.07 -0.56 -10.51
N VAL A 2 -13.84 -0.93 -10.89
CA VAL A 2 -13.58 -2.08 -11.75
C VAL A 2 -13.09 -3.19 -10.84
N GLU A 3 -13.84 -4.28 -10.75
CA GLU A 3 -13.37 -5.50 -10.07
C GLU A 3 -12.23 -6.11 -10.89
N LEU A 4 -11.14 -6.47 -10.21
CA LEU A 4 -10.00 -7.07 -10.87
C LEU A 4 -10.14 -8.60 -10.87
N PRO A 5 -9.73 -9.28 -11.96
CA PRO A 5 -9.59 -10.74 -11.95
C PRO A 5 -8.69 -11.19 -10.81
N GLN A 6 -8.93 -12.39 -10.25
CA GLN A 6 -8.14 -12.90 -9.13
C GLN A 6 -6.65 -13.04 -9.50
N GLU A 7 -6.35 -13.35 -10.76
CA GLU A 7 -4.98 -13.40 -11.29
C GLU A 7 -4.29 -12.03 -11.25
N ALA A 8 -5.06 -10.95 -11.38
CA ALA A 8 -4.56 -9.58 -11.29
C ALA A 8 -4.25 -9.17 -9.83
N LEU A 9 -4.81 -9.87 -8.85
CA LEU A 9 -4.60 -9.66 -7.41
C LEU A 9 -3.59 -10.65 -6.81
N ASN A 10 -2.92 -11.45 -7.65
CA ASN A 10 -1.94 -12.42 -7.20
C ASN A 10 -0.73 -11.73 -6.54
N ARG A 11 -0.60 -11.90 -5.22
CA ARG A 11 0.48 -11.31 -4.40
C ARG A 11 1.87 -11.77 -4.85
N ASP A 12 2.01 -13.04 -5.23
CA ASP A 12 3.30 -13.61 -5.62
C ASP A 12 3.85 -12.93 -6.88
N ARG A 13 2.95 -12.46 -7.75
CA ARG A 13 3.32 -11.69 -8.94
C ARG A 13 3.97 -10.37 -8.57
N PHE A 14 3.47 -9.67 -7.54
CA PHE A 14 4.06 -8.41 -7.12
C PHE A 14 5.45 -8.60 -6.51
N ILE A 15 5.66 -9.71 -5.80
CA ILE A 15 6.97 -10.07 -5.25
C ILE A 15 7.97 -10.31 -6.39
N SER A 16 7.60 -11.08 -7.43
CA SER A 16 8.51 -11.41 -8.53
C SER A 16 8.77 -10.24 -9.47
N GLU A 17 7.74 -9.47 -9.85
CA GLU A 17 7.85 -8.39 -10.83
C GLU A 17 8.50 -7.13 -10.25
N PHE A 18 8.24 -6.81 -8.99
CA PHE A 18 8.69 -5.56 -8.36
C PHE A 18 9.73 -5.76 -7.27
N ASN A 19 10.18 -6.99 -7.00
CA ASN A 19 10.98 -7.32 -5.83
C ASN A 19 10.32 -6.81 -4.53
N ALA A 20 8.99 -6.88 -4.48
CA ALA A 20 8.22 -6.36 -3.38
C ALA A 20 8.42 -7.23 -2.13
N LYS A 21 8.45 -6.60 -0.96
CA LYS A 21 8.75 -7.23 0.32
C LYS A 21 7.59 -7.00 1.29
N PRO A 22 7.35 -7.91 2.24
CA PRO A 22 6.43 -7.64 3.34
C PRO A 22 6.79 -6.34 4.07
N TRP A 23 5.79 -5.73 4.72
CA TRP A 23 6.00 -4.55 5.53
C TRP A 23 7.13 -4.74 6.55
N ASP A 24 8.00 -3.73 6.62
CA ASP A 24 9.08 -3.63 7.60
C ASP A 24 8.84 -2.38 8.47
N PRO A 25 8.57 -2.54 9.78
CA PRO A 25 8.30 -1.41 10.68
C PRO A 25 9.50 -0.47 10.83
N THR A 26 10.71 -0.90 10.47
CA THR A 26 11.91 -0.05 10.48
C THR A 26 12.05 0.83 9.24
N LYS A 27 11.23 0.59 8.21
CA LYS A 27 11.25 1.36 6.94
C LYS A 27 10.09 2.32 6.78
N ARG A 28 8.95 2.02 7.40
CA ARG A 28 7.78 2.92 7.45
C ARG A 28 6.81 2.54 8.56
N GLU A 29 5.95 3.50 8.87
CA GLU A 29 4.81 3.33 9.76
C GLU A 29 3.83 2.27 9.27
N LYS A 30 3.06 1.77 10.24
CA LYS A 30 2.02 0.77 10.00
C LYS A 30 0.87 1.35 9.16
N CYS A 31 0.44 2.57 9.48
CA CYS A 31 -0.76 3.18 8.90
C CYS A 31 -0.43 4.28 7.90
N TYR A 32 -1.08 4.27 6.74
CA TYR A 32 -1.05 5.37 5.79
C TYR A 32 -2.10 6.41 6.19
N ILE A 33 -1.68 7.62 6.52
CA ILE A 33 -2.60 8.71 6.92
C ILE A 33 -3.04 9.45 5.66
N TYR A 34 -4.35 9.57 5.45
CA TYR A 34 -4.90 10.33 4.33
C TYR A 34 -4.77 11.83 4.56
N GLU A 35 -4.58 12.58 3.48
CA GLU A 35 -4.70 14.03 3.54
C GLU A 35 -6.13 14.43 3.94
N LYS A 36 -6.26 15.57 4.64
CA LYS A 36 -7.54 16.01 5.25
C LYS A 36 -8.71 16.06 4.27
N GLU A 37 -8.43 16.31 2.99
CA GLU A 37 -9.44 16.37 1.93
C GLU A 37 -10.06 15.00 1.61
N PHE A 38 -9.32 13.90 1.82
CA PHE A 38 -9.79 12.52 1.68
C PHE A 38 -10.33 11.93 3.00
N ALA A 39 -9.86 12.43 4.14
CA ALA A 39 -10.25 11.98 5.48
C ALA A 39 -11.75 12.13 5.78
N ASN A 40 -12.47 13.03 5.09
CA ASN A 40 -13.92 13.18 5.25
C ASN A 40 -14.74 12.06 4.58
N ARG A 41 -14.12 11.18 3.78
CA ARG A 41 -14.81 10.10 3.04
C ARG A 41 -14.39 8.69 3.43
N LEU A 42 -13.27 8.55 4.12
CA LEU A 42 -12.69 7.28 4.59
C LEU A 42 -12.20 7.46 6.02
N HIS A 43 -12.02 6.37 6.78
CA HIS A 43 -11.29 6.45 8.04
C HIS A 43 -9.95 7.19 7.82
N ASN A 44 -9.54 8.06 8.76
CA ASN A 44 -8.38 8.96 8.61
C ASN A 44 -7.06 8.27 8.25
N ALA A 45 -6.96 6.95 8.44
CA ALA A 45 -5.81 6.17 8.07
C ALA A 45 -6.20 4.76 7.59
N MET A 46 -5.31 4.15 6.81
CA MET A 46 -5.39 2.75 6.43
C MET A 46 -4.27 1.93 7.06
N ASP A 47 -4.62 0.81 7.69
CA ASP A 47 -3.64 -0.20 8.10
C ASP A 47 -3.02 -0.89 6.87
N CYS A 48 -1.71 -0.74 6.71
CA CYS A 48 -0.94 -1.28 5.61
C CYS A 48 0.08 -2.33 6.08
N SER A 49 -0.10 -2.97 7.25
CA SER A 49 0.83 -4.00 7.74
C SER A 49 0.91 -5.24 6.86
N GLU A 50 -0.19 -5.56 6.18
CA GLU A 50 -0.27 -6.72 5.27
C GLU A 50 0.13 -6.39 3.81
N GLY A 51 0.49 -5.13 3.56
CA GLY A 51 0.90 -4.64 2.26
C GLY A 51 2.28 -5.14 1.83
N LEU A 52 2.51 -5.11 0.51
CA LEU A 52 3.80 -5.37 -0.11
C LEU A 52 4.46 -4.06 -0.51
N ASP A 53 5.67 -3.85 -0.02
CA ASP A 53 6.45 -2.64 -0.21
C ASP A 53 7.51 -2.83 -1.29
N PHE A 54 7.68 -1.83 -2.16
CA PHE A 54 8.78 -1.79 -3.12
C PHE A 54 9.25 -0.36 -3.35
N GLU A 55 10.52 -0.21 -3.76
CA GLU A 55 11.08 1.09 -4.14
C GLU A 55 10.78 1.34 -5.62
N ARG A 56 10.16 2.47 -5.93
CA ARG A 56 9.90 2.91 -7.30
C ARG A 56 11.16 3.49 -7.93
N HIS A 57 11.12 3.67 -9.26
CA HIS A 57 12.22 4.28 -10.01
C HIS A 57 12.57 5.71 -9.58
N ASP A 58 11.66 6.42 -8.91
CA ASP A 58 11.86 7.78 -8.37
C ASP A 58 12.38 7.79 -6.92
N GLY A 59 12.68 6.63 -6.34
CA GLY A 59 13.21 6.48 -4.98
C GLY A 59 12.15 6.60 -3.87
N LEU A 60 10.87 6.69 -4.23
CA LEU A 60 9.78 6.65 -3.26
C LEU A 60 9.39 5.20 -2.94
N LEU A 61 9.06 4.96 -1.67
CA LEU A 61 8.48 3.71 -1.24
C LEU A 61 7.00 3.68 -1.63
N ALA A 62 6.57 2.62 -2.27
CA ALA A 62 5.17 2.35 -2.55
C ALA A 62 4.71 1.07 -1.87
N THR A 63 3.42 1.02 -1.54
CA THR A 63 2.77 -0.17 -0.98
C THR A 63 1.61 -0.60 -1.87
N ILE A 64 1.61 -1.88 -2.21
CA ILE A 64 0.50 -2.61 -2.83
C ILE A 64 -0.26 -3.31 -1.70
N ASN A 65 -1.50 -2.90 -1.44
CA ASN A 65 -2.38 -3.56 -0.49
C ASN A 65 -3.53 -4.24 -1.24
N VAL A 66 -3.51 -5.56 -1.26
CA VAL A 66 -4.55 -6.38 -1.90
C VAL A 66 -5.67 -6.61 -0.89
N ILE A 67 -6.91 -6.37 -1.29
CA ILE A 67 -8.12 -6.63 -0.51
C ILE A 67 -8.91 -7.74 -1.22
N PRO A 68 -8.60 -9.02 -0.96
CA PRO A 68 -9.17 -10.14 -1.70
C PRO A 68 -10.69 -10.22 -1.57
N SER A 69 -11.23 -9.87 -0.40
CA SER A 69 -12.66 -9.92 -0.10
C SER A 69 -13.50 -9.01 -0.98
N CYS A 70 -12.89 -7.97 -1.56
CA CYS A 70 -13.60 -6.96 -2.35
C CYS A 70 -13.07 -6.88 -3.78
N GLY A 71 -12.14 -7.75 -4.18
CA GLY A 71 -11.57 -7.73 -5.54
C GLY A 71 -10.80 -6.45 -5.87
N PHE A 72 -10.27 -5.75 -4.85
CA PHE A 72 -9.62 -4.45 -5.00
C PHE A 72 -8.15 -4.50 -4.59
N LEU A 73 -7.42 -3.53 -5.13
CA LEU A 73 -6.06 -3.18 -4.78
C LEU A 73 -6.03 -1.70 -4.42
N HIS A 74 -5.39 -1.36 -3.31
CA HIS A 74 -4.96 0.01 -3.05
C HIS A 74 -3.46 0.16 -3.30
N PHE A 75 -3.10 1.28 -3.91
CA PHE A 75 -1.73 1.66 -4.18
C PHE A 75 -1.39 2.94 -3.41
N TYR A 76 -0.42 2.86 -2.51
CA TYR A 76 0.00 3.97 -1.65
C TYR A 76 1.42 4.39 -1.98
N VAL A 77 1.69 5.70 -1.88
CA VAL A 77 3.02 6.26 -2.12
C VAL A 77 3.44 7.08 -0.90
N TRP A 78 4.49 6.62 -0.22
CA TRP A 78 4.94 7.18 1.04
C TRP A 78 5.89 8.35 0.81
N HIS A 79 5.34 9.56 0.75
CA HIS A 79 6.13 10.80 0.75
C HIS A 79 6.76 11.08 2.11
N LYS A 80 6.12 10.60 3.18
CA LYS A 80 6.68 10.53 4.53
C LYS A 80 6.51 9.10 5.01
N ARG A 81 7.63 8.44 5.33
CA ARG A 81 7.63 7.05 5.81
C ARG A 81 7.28 6.96 7.29
N PHE A 82 7.57 8.02 8.06
CA PHE A 82 7.29 8.10 9.48
C PHE A 82 6.57 9.38 9.86
N ASN A 83 5.61 9.26 10.79
CA ASN A 83 4.89 10.39 11.37
C ASN A 83 5.57 10.77 12.68
N ILE A 84 6.78 11.32 12.58
CA ILE A 84 7.48 11.86 13.75
C ILE A 84 6.95 13.28 13.95
N ALA A 85 6.45 13.54 15.17
CA ALA A 85 6.04 14.86 15.62
C ALA A 85 7.25 15.76 15.89
#